data_AF-A0A359E5K4-F1
#
_entry.id   AF-A0A359E5K4-F1
#
_cell.length_a   1.000
_cell.length_b   1.000
_cell.length_c   1.000
_cell.angle_alpha   90.00
_cell.angle_beta   90.00
_cell.angle_gamma   90.00
#
_symmetry.space_group_name_H-M   'P 1'
#
loop_
_entity.id
_entity.type
_entity.pdbx_description
1 polymer ?
#
loop_
_entity_poly.entity_id
_entity_poly.type
_entity_poly.pdbx_seq_one_letter_code
_entity_poly.pdbx_strand_id
1 'polypeptide(L)'
;MLAGIPSSLFAQSSTTTGPDNGTLVIVGGGRLDASIVDKFVELAGGENAHIVVIPSAGGRDTYGENYGGAGVFREAGAGRVTVLHTNNPKVADTDVFAEQ
;
A
#
# COMPACT_ATOMS: atom_id res chain seq x y z
N MET A 1 15.69 41.73 10.95
CA MET A 1 16.18 40.76 11.97
C MET A 1 15.14 39.67 12.10
N LEU A 2 15.59 38.42 12.03
CA LEU A 2 14.77 37.21 12.03
C LEU A 2 14.21 36.91 13.43
N ALA A 3 12.92 36.61 13.53
CA ALA A 3 12.36 35.85 14.64
C ALA A 3 11.77 34.56 14.04
N GLY A 4 12.45 33.43 14.29
CA GLY A 4 12.08 32.13 13.77
C GLY A 4 10.74 31.68 14.33
N ILE A 5 9.84 31.25 13.44
CA ILE A 5 8.62 30.54 13.83
C ILE A 5 9.07 29.16 14.30
N PRO A 6 8.67 28.70 15.50
CA PRO A 6 8.95 27.34 15.90
C PRO A 6 8.20 26.40 14.94
N SER A 7 8.94 25.56 14.24
CA SER A 7 8.37 24.40 13.57
C SER A 7 7.70 23.56 14.65
N SER A 8 6.37 23.59 14.72
CA SER A 8 5.63 22.61 15.52
C SER A 8 6.02 21.22 15.01
N LEU A 9 6.84 20.52 15.79
CA LEU A 9 6.91 19.06 15.76
C LEU A 9 5.51 18.56 16.12
N PHE A 10 4.68 18.31 15.12
CA PHE A 10 3.59 17.37 15.31
C PHE A 10 4.25 16.00 15.42
N ALA A 11 4.45 15.57 16.66
CA ALA A 11 4.83 14.22 16.98
C ALA A 11 3.76 13.27 16.41
N GLN A 12 4.18 12.32 15.57
CA GLN A 12 3.30 11.26 15.07
C GLN A 12 2.89 10.36 16.25
N SER A 13 1.78 10.74 16.89
CA SER A 13 1.32 10.21 18.17
C SER A 13 0.01 9.44 18.00
N SER A 14 -0.05 8.57 17.00
CA SER A 14 -1.09 7.55 16.93
C SER A 14 -0.43 6.23 16.56
N THR A 15 -0.03 5.46 17.57
CA THR A 15 0.26 4.04 17.37
C THR A 15 -1.05 3.39 16.94
N THR A 16 -1.17 3.11 15.64
CA THR A 16 -2.25 2.27 15.12
C THR A 16 -1.87 0.81 15.30
N THR A 17 -2.76 0.03 15.88
CA THR A 17 -2.70 -1.43 15.83
C THR A 17 -3.54 -1.92 14.66
N GLY A 18 -3.00 -2.84 13.87
CA GLY A 18 -3.78 -3.58 12.88
C GLY A 18 -4.84 -4.45 13.56
N PRO A 19 -5.67 -5.16 12.77
CA PRO A 19 -6.62 -6.12 13.33
C PRO A 19 -5.91 -7.18 14.17
N ASP A 20 -6.60 -7.70 15.20
CA ASP A 20 -6.07 -8.72 16.11
C ASP A 20 -5.55 -9.96 15.38
N ASN A 21 -6.08 -10.22 14.17
CA ASN A 21 -5.68 -11.31 13.30
C ASN A 21 -5.33 -10.78 11.91
N GLY A 22 -4.17 -11.18 11.41
CA GLY A 22 -3.71 -10.88 10.05
C GLY A 22 -2.76 -11.96 9.56
N THR A 23 -2.59 -12.07 8.24
CA THR A 23 -1.65 -13.02 7.64
C THR A 23 -0.50 -12.27 6.98
N LEU A 24 0.73 -12.74 7.21
CA LEU A 24 1.93 -12.25 6.56
C LEU A 24 2.41 -13.27 5.52
N VAL A 25 2.48 -12.85 4.27
CA VAL A 25 3.05 -13.66 3.17
C VAL A 25 4.34 -12.99 2.71
N ILE A 26 5.47 -13.70 2.83
CA ILE A 26 6.80 -13.21 2.44
C ILE A 26 7.25 -13.93 1.17
N VAL A 27 7.60 -13.17 0.13
CA VAL A 27 8.10 -13.69 -1.14
C VAL A 27 9.53 -13.19 -1.35
N GLY A 28 10.48 -14.09 -1.62
CA GLY A 28 11.90 -13.78 -1.76
C GLY A 28 12.29 -12.99 -3.03
N GLY A 29 11.32 -12.54 -3.82
CA GLY A 29 11.53 -11.85 -5.10
C GLY A 29 11.49 -12.77 -6.32
N GLY A 30 11.54 -12.18 -7.51
CA GLY A 30 11.33 -12.88 -8.78
C GLY A 30 9.87 -12.83 -9.25
N ARG A 31 9.50 -13.73 -10.16
CA ARG A 31 8.10 -13.85 -10.61
C ARG A 31 7.28 -14.47 -9.51
N LEU A 32 6.16 -13.85 -9.15
CA LEU A 32 5.18 -14.50 -8.26
C LEU A 32 4.57 -15.70 -8.99
N ASP A 33 4.60 -16.85 -8.33
CA ASP A 33 3.85 -18.03 -8.76
C ASP A 33 2.34 -17.78 -8.57
N ALA A 34 1.53 -18.30 -9.49
CA ALA A 34 0.08 -18.12 -9.45
C ALA A 34 -0.52 -18.63 -8.12
N SER A 35 0.00 -19.75 -7.59
CA SER A 35 -0.49 -20.29 -6.31
C SER A 35 -0.28 -19.36 -5.12
N ILE A 36 0.77 -18.52 -5.16
CA ILE A 36 1.02 -17.51 -4.13
C ILE A 36 0.02 -16.36 -4.27
N VAL A 37 -0.24 -15.92 -5.49
CA VAL A 37 -1.23 -14.86 -5.75
C VAL A 37 -2.62 -15.31 -5.33
N ASP A 38 -3.03 -16.51 -5.74
CA ASP A 38 -4.32 -17.09 -5.39
C ASP A 38 -4.49 -17.21 -3.87
N LYS A 39 -3.46 -17.73 -3.18
CA LYS A 39 -3.51 -17.85 -1.72
C LYS A 39 -3.55 -16.48 -1.04
N PHE A 40 -2.81 -15.49 -1.56
CA PHE A 40 -2.85 -14.13 -1.03
C PHE A 40 -4.26 -13.52 -1.17
N VAL A 41 -4.90 -13.67 -2.34
CA VAL A 41 -6.26 -13.18 -2.58
C VAL A 41 -7.28 -13.91 -1.70
N GLU A 42 -7.17 -15.23 -1.54
CA GLU A 42 -8.00 -16.01 -0.62
C GLU A 42 -7.92 -15.46 0.81
N LEU A 43 -6.70 -15.27 1.32
CA LEU A 43 -6.44 -14.73 2.66
C LEU A 43 -6.94 -13.28 2.83
N ALA A 44 -6.95 -12.50 1.75
CA ALA A 44 -7.45 -11.13 1.73
C ALA A 44 -8.99 -11.03 1.67
N GLY A 45 -9.70 -12.16 1.49
CA GLY A 45 -11.17 -12.21 1.42
C GLY A 45 -11.76 -12.54 0.05
N GLY A 46 -10.94 -12.99 -0.90
CA GLY A 46 -11.37 -13.44 -2.23
C GLY A 46 -12.07 -12.32 -3.02
N GLU A 47 -13.26 -12.60 -3.52
CA GLU A 47 -14.11 -11.63 -4.23
C GLU A 47 -14.50 -10.40 -3.40
N ASN A 48 -14.40 -10.48 -2.07
CA ASN A 48 -14.67 -9.36 -1.17
C ASN A 48 -13.40 -8.60 -0.77
N ALA A 49 -12.23 -9.04 -1.25
CA ALA A 49 -10.95 -8.43 -0.90
C ALA A 49 -10.85 -6.99 -1.44
N HIS A 50 -10.40 -6.08 -0.57
CA HIS A 50 -9.86 -4.79 -0.98
C HIS A 50 -8.33 -4.80 -0.81
N ILE A 51 -7.62 -4.85 -1.93
CA ILE A 51 -6.16 -4.91 -1.96
C ILE A 51 -5.62 -3.53 -2.35
N VAL A 52 -4.73 -2.98 -1.53
CA VAL A 52 -3.99 -1.75 -1.82
C VAL A 52 -2.57 -2.13 -2.24
N VAL A 53 -2.18 -1.76 -3.46
CA VAL A 53 -0.85 -2.02 -4.02
C VAL A 53 0.00 -0.76 -3.85
N ILE A 54 1.13 -0.90 -3.14
CA ILE A 54 2.10 0.19 -2.90
C ILE A 54 3.40 -0.12 -3.65
N PRO A 55 3.55 0.36 -4.89
CA PRO A 55 4.65 -0.07 -5.77
C PRO A 55 5.91 0.80 -5.65
N SER A 56 6.05 1.59 -4.58
CA SER A 56 7.12 2.59 -4.42
C SER A 56 8.53 2.02 -4.57
N ALA A 57 8.75 0.76 -4.19
CA ALA A 57 10.05 0.09 -4.35
C ALA A 57 10.52 -0.04 -5.81
N GLY A 58 9.61 0.04 -6.79
CA GLY A 58 9.98 -0.03 -8.21
C GLY A 58 10.58 1.27 -8.77
N GLY A 59 10.60 2.36 -8.01
CA GLY A 59 11.38 3.57 -8.31
C GLY A 59 10.89 4.46 -9.47
N ARG A 60 9.71 4.20 -10.04
CA ARG A 60 9.11 5.09 -11.05
C ARG A 60 8.44 6.29 -10.40
N ASP A 61 8.40 7.40 -11.13
CA ASP A 61 7.77 8.65 -10.66
C ASP A 61 6.27 8.52 -10.42
N THR A 62 5.59 7.71 -11.23
CA THR A 62 4.13 7.50 -11.17
C THR A 62 3.76 6.06 -11.48
N TYR A 63 2.64 5.61 -10.91
CA TYR A 63 1.99 4.34 -11.21
C TYR A 63 0.51 4.60 -11.42
N GLY A 64 -0.04 4.15 -12.55
CA GLY A 64 -1.47 4.21 -12.80
C GLY A 64 -2.19 2.95 -12.33
N GLU A 65 -3.52 3.02 -12.29
CA GLU A 65 -4.38 1.89 -11.89
C GLU A 65 -4.14 0.62 -12.71
N ASN A 66 -3.75 0.75 -13.98
CA ASN A 66 -3.45 -0.38 -14.87
C ASN A 66 -2.03 -0.96 -14.68
N TYR A 67 -1.34 -0.62 -13.59
CA TYR A 67 -0.04 -1.22 -13.29
C TYR A 67 -0.15 -2.75 -13.22
N GLY A 68 0.70 -3.47 -13.94
CA GLY A 68 0.66 -4.94 -13.99
C GLY A 68 0.73 -5.63 -12.63
N GLY A 69 1.45 -5.05 -11.66
CA GLY A 69 1.49 -5.56 -10.28
C GLY A 69 0.15 -5.46 -9.54
N ALA A 70 -0.77 -4.60 -9.98
CA ALA A 70 -2.16 -4.58 -9.54
C ALA A 70 -3.05 -5.48 -10.41
N GLY A 71 -2.75 -5.58 -11.71
CA GLY A 71 -3.45 -6.46 -12.65
C GLY A 71 -3.51 -7.91 -12.18
N VAL A 72 -2.41 -8.46 -11.67
CA VAL A 72 -2.35 -9.86 -11.19
C VAL A 72 -3.39 -10.18 -10.11
N PHE A 73 -3.68 -9.25 -9.21
CA PHE A 73 -4.68 -9.47 -8.16
C PHE A 73 -6.11 -9.31 -8.66
N ARG A 74 -6.32 -8.44 -9.66
CA ARG A 74 -7.62 -8.33 -10.33
C ARG A 74 -7.95 -9.58 -11.13
N GLU A 75 -6.96 -10.10 -11.86
CA GLU A 75 -7.07 -11.34 -12.63
C GLU A 75 -7.32 -12.55 -11.73
N ALA A 76 -6.75 -12.56 -10.53
CA ALA A 76 -6.99 -13.58 -9.50
C ALA A 76 -8.33 -13.44 -8.75
N GLY A 77 -9.18 -12.45 -9.11
CA GLY A 77 -10.55 -12.35 -8.62
C GLY A 77 -10.74 -11.48 -7.36
N ALA A 78 -9.79 -10.62 -7.01
CA ALA A 78 -9.98 -9.66 -5.92
C ALA A 78 -11.09 -8.64 -6.26
N GLY A 79 -11.96 -8.36 -5.29
CA GLY A 79 -13.11 -7.46 -5.48
C GLY A 79 -12.75 -6.04 -5.86
N ARG A 80 -11.76 -5.46 -5.17
CA ARG A 80 -11.24 -4.12 -5.45
C ARG A 80 -9.73 -4.07 -5.30
N VAL A 81 -9.07 -3.47 -6.28
CA VAL A 81 -7.62 -3.23 -6.25
C VAL A 81 -7.33 -1.77 -6.55
N THR A 82 -6.61 -1.10 -5.65
CA THR A 82 -6.23 0.32 -5.73
C THR A 82 -4.70 0.43 -5.80
N VAL A 83 -4.18 1.33 -6.64
CA VAL A 83 -2.74 1.64 -6.66
C VAL A 83 -2.50 2.93 -5.88
N LEU A 84 -1.75 2.82 -4.77
CA LEU A 84 -1.44 3.96 -3.90
C LEU A 84 0.06 4.25 -3.94
N HIS A 85 0.44 5.42 -4.45
CA HIS A 85 1.85 5.79 -4.60
C HIS A 85 2.12 7.28 -4.50
N THR A 86 3.23 7.62 -3.86
CA THR A 86 3.93 8.90 -3.94
C THR A 86 5.42 8.67 -3.72
N ASN A 87 6.26 9.50 -4.33
CA ASN A 87 7.71 9.54 -4.06
C ASN A 87 8.08 10.65 -3.08
N ASN A 88 7.11 11.43 -2.60
CA ASN A 88 7.35 12.50 -1.65
C ASN A 88 6.99 12.03 -0.24
N PRO A 89 7.97 11.84 0.68
CA PRO A 89 7.71 11.44 2.06
C PRO A 89 6.73 12.39 2.76
N LYS A 90 6.81 13.70 2.50
CA LYS A 90 5.90 14.68 3.10
C LYS A 90 4.45 14.50 2.65
N VAL A 91 4.21 13.94 1.47
CA VAL A 91 2.86 13.60 1.00
C VAL A 91 2.41 12.29 1.65
N ALA A 92 3.31 11.30 1.76
CA ALA A 92 3.03 10.02 2.41
C ALA A 92 2.65 10.20 3.89
N ASP A 93 3.20 11.22 4.56
CA ASP A 93 2.93 11.56 5.97
C ASP A 93 1.61 12.33 6.18
N THR A 94 0.83 12.61 5.13
CA THR A 94 -0.45 13.34 5.28
C THR A 94 -1.61 12.40 5.54
N ASP A 95 -2.57 12.83 6.37
CA ASP A 95 -3.81 12.10 6.63
C ASP A 95 -4.57 11.80 5.33
N VAL A 96 -4.61 12.76 4.40
CA VAL A 96 -5.24 12.61 3.09
C VAL A 96 -4.66 11.43 2.30
N PHE A 97 -3.36 11.17 2.42
CA PHE A 97 -2.73 10.02 1.77
C PHE A 97 -3.00 8.71 2.52
N ALA A 98 -3.02 8.75 3.85
CA ALA A 98 -3.23 7.58 4.71
C ALA A 98 -4.69 7.07 4.70
N GLU A 99 -5.66 7.94 4.41
CA GLU A 99 -7.10 7.64 4.43
C GLU A 99 -7.71 7.27 3.05
N GLN A 100 -6.88 7.02 2.02
CA GLN A 100 -7.36 6.66 0.67
C GLN A 100 -7.86 5.22 0.51
#